data_AF-A0A1X0R0Y5-F1
#
_entry.id   AF-A0A1X0R0Y5-F1
#
_cell.length_a   1.000
_cell.length_b   1.000
_cell.length_c   1.000
_cell.angle_alpha   90.00
_cell.angle_beta   90.00
_cell.angle_gamma   90.00
#
_symmetry.space_group_name_H-M   'P 1'
#
loop_
_entity.id
_entity.type
_entity.pdbx_description
1 polymer ?
#
loop_
_entity_poly.entity_id
_entity_poly.type
_entity_poly.pdbx_seq_one_letter_code
_entity_poly.pdbx_strand_id
1 'polypeptide(L)'
;MTDNGQAKKRGRKQAAFTRAPPIILDRRERIENKSTPTEDKKEEVRDTVIPFMRRPAKFNTDAILKVNLHYPGHFVIGIIGKQGFLISGHKTEGIDMYVTPERAILLDTEPVLSWSVLEKVIRTENLDGLNPDVWLEMDLIQRAEALKFNIPDYPLLTGQQDMSYYPDIVFVCNKCKSQDFTLEKYMNLQTALGTIFKQSQLKTQGLVQLGSILPSFITTGTINIFFLPDQQDNTIESFDILACELRDQVTATPRKSGKKGQVSEKDWFKNAYKIYELIHKSDYINEYLQVVRKLRDS
;
A
#
# COMPACT_ATOMS: atom_id res chain seq x y z
N MET A 1 -22.97 68.88 23.59
CA MET A 1 -22.03 68.98 22.46
C MET A 1 -21.58 67.57 22.12
N THR A 2 -21.98 67.15 20.93
CA THR A 2 -21.76 65.85 20.29
C THR A 2 -20.28 65.60 20.04
N ASP A 3 -19.77 64.41 20.35
CA ASP A 3 -18.86 63.74 19.41
C ASP A 3 -18.80 62.23 19.59
N ASN A 4 -18.44 61.58 18.50
CA ASN A 4 -18.85 60.29 18.01
C ASN A 4 -18.16 59.08 18.66
N GLY A 5 -18.98 58.06 18.96
CA GLY A 5 -18.52 56.69 19.10
C GLY A 5 -18.17 56.10 17.73
N GLN A 6 -16.90 55.70 17.55
CA GLN A 6 -16.48 54.82 16.46
C GLN A 6 -16.04 53.47 17.02
N ALA A 7 -16.94 52.49 16.92
CA ALA A 7 -16.66 51.09 17.14
C ALA A 7 -15.71 50.57 16.04
N LYS A 8 -14.47 50.23 16.44
CA LYS A 8 -13.47 49.61 15.56
C LYS A 8 -13.86 48.15 15.28
N LYS A 9 -14.62 47.91 14.21
CA LYS A 9 -14.90 46.56 13.67
C LYS A 9 -13.59 45.92 13.20
N ARG A 10 -13.08 44.94 13.98
CA ARG A 10 -12.04 44.01 13.53
C ARG A 10 -12.61 43.12 12.43
N GLY A 11 -12.22 43.37 11.18
CA GLY A 11 -12.55 42.50 10.05
C GLY A 11 -11.94 41.11 10.24
N ARG A 12 -12.80 40.10 10.38
CA ARG A 12 -12.43 38.69 10.15
C ARG A 12 -12.06 38.55 8.68
N LYS A 13 -10.77 38.42 8.37
CA LYS A 13 -10.34 37.86 7.07
C LYS A 13 -10.74 36.39 7.06
N GLN A 14 -11.83 36.05 6.38
CA GLN A 14 -12.11 34.67 6.00
C GLN A 14 -10.98 34.21 5.08
N ALA A 15 -10.25 33.18 5.50
CA ALA A 15 -9.33 32.47 4.62
C ALA A 15 -10.18 31.82 3.52
N ALA A 16 -10.00 32.28 2.28
CA ALA A 16 -10.57 31.63 1.12
C ALA A 16 -9.93 30.24 1.01
N PHE A 17 -10.68 29.20 1.38
CA PHE A 17 -10.37 27.83 0.98
C PHE A 17 -10.54 27.78 -0.54
N THR A 18 -9.44 27.84 -1.27
CA THR A 18 -9.42 27.49 -2.69
C THR A 18 -9.78 26.02 -2.81
N ARG A 19 -11.05 25.73 -3.08
CA ARG A 19 -11.51 24.42 -3.53
C ARG A 19 -10.74 24.07 -4.81
N ALA A 20 -10.17 22.87 -4.86
CA ALA A 20 -9.66 22.34 -6.11
C ALA A 20 -10.82 22.30 -7.13
N PRO A 21 -10.58 22.67 -8.41
CA PRO A 21 -11.63 22.65 -9.41
C PRO A 21 -12.16 21.22 -9.61
N PRO A 22 -13.45 21.06 -9.96
CA PRO A 22 -14.04 19.76 -10.22
C PRO A 22 -13.34 19.10 -11.42
N ILE A 23 -13.03 17.82 -11.27
CA ILE A 23 -12.47 16.97 -12.33
C ILE A 23 -13.59 16.72 -13.34
N ILE A 24 -13.47 17.32 -14.53
CA ILE A 24 -14.32 17.00 -15.68
C ILE A 24 -13.80 15.67 -16.25
N LEU A 25 -14.57 14.60 -16.06
CA LEU A 25 -14.35 13.32 -16.74
C LEU A 25 -14.76 13.47 -18.21
N ASP A 26 -13.82 13.90 -19.06
CA ASP A 26 -14.03 13.85 -20.51
C ASP A 26 -13.95 12.40 -20.99
N ARG A 27 -15.14 11.83 -21.19
CA ARG A 27 -15.38 10.56 -21.87
C ARG A 27 -14.93 10.71 -23.32
N ARG A 28 -13.70 10.30 -23.66
CA ARG A 28 -13.19 10.35 -25.03
C ARG A 28 -14.01 9.43 -25.94
N GLU A 29 -14.79 10.05 -26.81
CA GLU A 29 -15.33 9.41 -28.01
C GLU A 29 -14.20 9.14 -29.02
N ARG A 30 -14.37 8.01 -29.71
CA ARG A 30 -13.47 7.39 -30.67
C ARG A 30 -13.74 7.98 -32.06
N ILE A 31 -12.80 8.73 -32.66
CA ILE A 31 -12.83 9.06 -34.11
C ILE A 31 -11.42 8.97 -34.72
N GLU A 32 -11.40 8.44 -35.93
CA GLU A 32 -10.31 7.89 -36.73
C GLU A 32 -9.31 8.90 -37.33
N ASN A 33 -8.15 8.34 -37.71
CA ASN A 33 -7.01 8.81 -38.49
C ASN A 33 -7.19 10.00 -39.45
N LYS A 34 -6.21 10.91 -39.43
CA LYS A 34 -5.55 11.47 -40.63
C LYS A 34 -4.14 11.99 -40.30
N SER A 35 -3.20 11.61 -41.17
CA SER A 35 -1.75 11.84 -41.13
C SER A 35 -1.31 13.22 -41.65
N THR A 36 -0.30 13.84 -41.03
CA THR A 36 0.84 14.52 -41.70
C THR A 36 1.94 14.86 -40.69
N PRO A 37 3.23 14.96 -41.11
CA PRO A 37 4.38 14.87 -40.21
C PRO A 37 4.94 16.24 -39.83
N THR A 38 5.21 16.45 -38.55
CA THR A 38 6.12 17.48 -38.08
C THR A 38 6.96 16.93 -36.95
N GLU A 39 8.27 17.00 -37.16
CA GLU A 39 9.33 16.65 -36.23
C GLU A 39 9.24 17.55 -34.99
N ASP A 40 8.61 17.04 -33.94
CA ASP A 40 8.88 17.48 -32.59
C ASP A 40 9.31 16.24 -31.80
N LYS A 41 10.56 16.26 -31.32
CA LYS A 41 11.11 15.31 -30.37
C LYS A 41 10.30 15.36 -29.08
N LYS A 42 9.15 14.69 -29.05
CA LYS A 42 8.51 14.26 -27.81
C LYS A 42 9.41 13.18 -27.24
N GLU A 43 10.11 13.50 -26.16
CA GLU A 43 10.56 12.47 -25.23
C GLU A 43 9.32 11.64 -24.87
N GLU A 44 9.21 10.44 -25.45
CA GLU A 44 8.35 9.40 -24.89
C GLU A 44 8.77 9.25 -23.43
N VAL A 45 7.91 9.71 -22.51
CA VAL A 45 8.00 9.34 -21.11
C VAL A 45 7.77 7.84 -21.07
N ARG A 46 8.85 7.08 -21.19
CA ARG A 46 8.78 5.62 -21.18
C ARG A 46 8.19 5.22 -19.83
N ASP A 47 7.11 4.45 -19.88
CA ASP A 47 6.57 3.64 -18.79
C ASP A 47 7.66 2.68 -18.28
N THR A 48 8.63 3.22 -17.54
CA THR A 48 9.83 2.51 -17.14
C THR A 48 9.78 2.31 -15.65
N VAL A 49 9.72 1.04 -15.26
CA VAL A 49 9.96 0.62 -13.90
C VAL A 49 11.36 1.08 -13.49
N ILE A 50 11.44 1.78 -12.38
CA ILE A 50 12.67 2.33 -11.82
C ILE A 50 13.17 1.35 -10.76
N PRO A 51 14.42 0.87 -10.85
CA PRO A 51 15.07 0.16 -9.75
C PRO A 51 15.09 1.08 -8.52
N PHE A 52 14.19 0.89 -7.56
CA PHE A 52 14.11 1.76 -6.38
C PHE A 52 15.28 1.51 -5.45
N MET A 53 15.51 0.23 -5.16
CA MET A 53 16.59 -0.25 -4.32
C MET A 53 17.09 -1.61 -4.84
N ARG A 54 18.40 -1.78 -4.92
CA ARG A 54 19.05 -3.05 -5.31
C ARG A 54 20.03 -3.50 -4.25
N ARG A 55 20.34 -4.81 -4.17
CA ARG A 55 21.35 -5.34 -3.24
C ARG A 55 22.74 -4.70 -3.49
N PRO A 56 23.52 -4.37 -2.44
CA PRO A 56 23.25 -4.52 -1.01
C PRO A 56 22.53 -3.28 -0.41
N ALA A 57 21.35 -2.94 -0.92
CA ALA A 57 20.49 -1.82 -0.54
C ALA A 57 20.97 -0.42 -0.99
N LYS A 58 21.40 -0.34 -2.25
CA LYS A 58 21.70 0.90 -2.96
C LYS A 58 20.44 1.46 -3.61
N PHE A 59 20.07 2.69 -3.24
CA PHE A 59 18.98 3.44 -3.86
C PHE A 59 19.41 4.04 -5.20
N ASN A 60 18.51 4.05 -6.19
CA ASN A 60 18.71 4.78 -7.44
C ASN A 60 18.23 6.24 -7.33
N THR A 61 18.88 6.98 -6.43
CA THR A 61 18.51 8.34 -6.04
C THR A 61 18.25 9.27 -7.23
N ASP A 62 19.15 9.26 -8.22
CA ASP A 62 19.05 10.16 -9.37
C ASP A 62 17.83 9.85 -10.23
N ALA A 63 17.56 8.57 -10.50
CA ALA A 63 16.39 8.17 -11.29
C ALA A 63 15.08 8.47 -10.55
N ILE A 64 15.03 8.19 -9.24
CA ILE A 64 13.83 8.44 -8.40
C ILE A 64 13.54 9.94 -8.33
N LEU A 65 14.56 10.78 -8.07
CA LEU A 65 14.40 12.23 -8.00
C LEU A 65 14.08 12.88 -9.36
N LYS A 66 14.41 12.22 -10.47
CA LYS A 66 14.04 12.68 -11.82
C LYS A 66 12.55 12.49 -12.11
N VAL A 67 11.93 11.40 -11.62
CA VAL A 67 10.51 11.08 -11.88
C VAL A 67 9.57 11.65 -10.81
N ASN A 68 10.07 11.83 -9.58
CA ASN A 68 9.28 12.42 -8.50
C ASN A 68 9.15 13.94 -8.66
N LEU A 69 7.93 14.44 -8.48
CA LEU A 69 7.60 15.86 -8.60
C LEU A 69 7.66 16.56 -7.24
N HIS A 70 7.70 17.89 -7.30
CA HIS A 70 7.60 18.76 -6.11
C HIS A 70 6.14 18.92 -5.63
N TYR A 71 5.18 18.27 -6.29
CA TYR A 71 3.78 18.39 -5.93
C TYR A 71 3.45 17.59 -4.67
N PRO A 72 2.68 18.21 -3.77
CA PRO A 72 2.18 17.54 -2.58
C PRO A 72 1.14 16.47 -2.91
N GLY A 73 0.91 15.58 -1.94
CA GLY A 73 -0.22 14.64 -1.99
C GLY A 73 0.13 13.32 -2.63
N HIS A 74 1.38 12.85 -2.51
CA HIS A 74 1.78 11.51 -2.95
C HIS A 74 0.85 10.42 -2.37
N PHE A 75 0.61 9.37 -3.16
CA PHE A 75 -0.09 8.17 -2.74
C PHE A 75 0.82 6.98 -3.01
N VAL A 76 1.12 6.18 -2.00
CA VAL A 76 2.11 5.10 -2.10
C VAL A 76 1.44 3.78 -1.78
N ILE A 77 1.64 2.79 -2.65
CA ILE A 77 1.18 1.41 -2.48
C ILE A 77 2.42 0.52 -2.45
N GLY A 78 2.60 -0.23 -1.37
CA GLY A 78 3.62 -1.27 -1.26
C GLY A 78 2.99 -2.66 -1.46
N ILE A 79 3.64 -3.49 -2.27
CA ILE A 79 3.24 -4.88 -2.49
C ILE A 79 4.24 -5.78 -1.77
N ILE A 80 3.72 -6.68 -0.94
CA ILE A 80 4.49 -7.73 -0.28
C ILE A 80 3.84 -9.05 -0.61
N GLY A 81 4.63 -10.02 -1.06
CA GLY A 81 4.10 -11.31 -1.46
C GLY A 81 5.17 -12.39 -1.58
N LYS A 82 4.70 -13.62 -1.73
CA LYS A 82 5.56 -14.80 -1.89
C LYS A 82 6.19 -14.87 -3.28
N GLN A 83 7.19 -15.74 -3.41
CA GLN A 83 7.75 -16.04 -4.73
C GLN A 83 6.70 -16.76 -5.56
N GLY A 84 6.37 -16.21 -6.73
CA GLY A 84 5.55 -16.90 -7.71
C GLY A 84 6.24 -18.20 -8.15
N PHE A 85 5.47 -19.27 -8.34
CA PHE A 85 5.97 -20.51 -8.94
C PHE A 85 6.25 -20.27 -10.44
N LEU A 86 7.30 -19.52 -10.75
CA LEU A 86 7.89 -19.45 -12.07
C LEU A 86 9.18 -20.27 -12.00
N ILE A 87 9.34 -21.17 -12.98
CA ILE A 87 10.47 -22.10 -13.10
C ILE A 87 11.82 -21.36 -13.24
N SER A 88 11.83 -20.01 -13.35
CA SER A 88 13.03 -19.19 -13.59
C SER A 88 13.52 -18.34 -12.40
N GLY A 89 13.13 -18.63 -11.16
CA GLY A 89 13.56 -17.83 -9.98
C GLY A 89 12.74 -16.55 -9.76
N HIS A 90 13.12 -15.70 -8.80
CA HIS A 90 12.47 -14.42 -8.56
C HIS A 90 12.94 -13.39 -9.60
N LYS A 91 12.00 -12.65 -10.20
CA LYS A 91 12.31 -11.65 -11.23
C LYS A 91 12.68 -10.29 -10.62
N THR A 92 12.09 -9.95 -9.47
CA THR A 92 12.36 -8.71 -8.74
C THR A 92 13.51 -8.96 -7.76
N GLU A 93 14.58 -8.19 -7.87
CA GLU A 93 15.68 -8.14 -6.90
C GLU A 93 15.64 -6.79 -6.16
N GLY A 94 15.52 -6.79 -4.83
CA GLY A 94 15.33 -5.59 -4.04
C GLY A 94 13.92 -4.99 -4.16
N ILE A 95 13.79 -3.73 -4.57
CA ILE A 95 12.50 -3.02 -4.71
C ILE A 95 12.46 -2.29 -6.05
N ASP A 96 11.35 -2.43 -6.76
CA ASP A 96 11.01 -1.70 -7.97
C ASP A 96 9.97 -0.62 -7.71
N MET A 97 10.08 0.51 -8.42
CA MET A 97 9.18 1.64 -8.31
C MET A 97 8.57 1.97 -9.67
N TYR A 98 7.26 2.20 -9.68
CA TYR A 98 6.56 2.76 -10.84
C TYR A 98 5.71 3.94 -10.38
N VAL A 99 5.57 4.96 -11.23
CA VAL A 99 4.70 6.11 -10.95
C VAL A 99 3.61 6.18 -12.00
N THR A 100 2.36 6.04 -11.58
CA THR A 100 1.22 6.03 -12.50
C THR A 100 0.94 7.43 -13.06
N PRO A 101 0.17 7.55 -14.17
CA PRO A 101 -0.32 8.84 -14.66
C PRO A 101 -1.10 9.65 -13.61
N GLU A 102 -1.83 8.97 -12.71
CA GLU A 102 -2.57 9.55 -11.58
C GLU A 102 -1.66 9.89 -10.37
N ARG A 103 -0.34 9.80 -10.56
CA ARG A 103 0.69 10.09 -9.56
C ARG A 103 0.58 9.23 -8.30
N ALA A 104 0.23 7.95 -8.47
CA ALA A 104 0.44 6.93 -7.44
C ALA A 104 1.84 6.34 -7.60
N ILE A 105 2.56 6.19 -6.49
CA ILE A 105 3.85 5.52 -6.39
C ILE A 105 3.58 4.06 -6.02
N LEU A 106 3.91 3.13 -6.91
CA LEU A 106 3.82 1.70 -6.68
C LEU A 106 5.21 1.17 -6.33
N LEU A 107 5.31 0.41 -5.24
CA LEU A 107 6.54 -0.26 -4.80
C LEU A 107 6.32 -1.77 -4.85
N ASP A 108 6.99 -2.43 -5.78
CA ASP A 108 7.03 -3.90 -5.89
C ASP A 108 8.28 -4.42 -5.19
N THR A 109 8.11 -5.31 -4.22
CA THR A 109 9.23 -5.83 -3.42
C THR A 109 9.65 -7.21 -3.90
N GLU A 110 10.92 -7.55 -3.71
CA GLU A 110 11.38 -8.91 -3.88
C GLU A 110 10.60 -9.86 -2.96
N PRO A 111 10.35 -11.10 -3.39
CA PRO A 111 9.52 -12.01 -2.64
C PRO A 111 9.97 -12.24 -1.19
N VAL A 112 8.99 -12.24 -0.29
CA VAL A 112 9.21 -12.46 1.15
C VAL A 112 8.55 -13.78 1.55
N LEU A 113 9.34 -14.73 2.09
CA LEU A 113 8.92 -16.01 2.69
C LEU A 113 8.13 -17.01 1.79
N SER A 114 7.78 -18.19 2.32
CA SER A 114 7.31 -19.40 1.60
C SER A 114 5.95 -19.94 2.12
N TRP A 115 4.86 -19.32 1.67
CA TRP A 115 3.41 -19.53 1.97
C TRP A 115 2.79 -20.94 1.98
N SER A 116 3.55 -22.04 1.84
CA SER A 116 3.02 -23.42 1.89
C SER A 116 2.15 -23.74 3.11
N VAL A 117 2.15 -22.86 4.10
CA VAL A 117 1.62 -23.05 5.42
C VAL A 117 0.24 -22.40 5.66
N LEU A 118 -0.02 -21.14 5.25
CA LEU A 118 -1.39 -20.59 5.38
C LEU A 118 -2.35 -21.40 4.50
N GLU A 119 -1.90 -21.87 3.34
CA GLU A 119 -2.66 -22.81 2.52
C GLU A 119 -3.06 -24.07 3.31
N LYS A 120 -2.21 -24.55 4.22
CA LYS A 120 -2.51 -25.69 5.09
C LYS A 120 -3.53 -25.32 6.17
N VAL A 121 -3.41 -24.15 6.80
CA VAL A 121 -4.40 -23.66 7.78
C VAL A 121 -5.78 -23.45 7.15
N ILE A 122 -5.83 -22.85 5.96
CA ILE A 122 -7.06 -22.66 5.18
C ILE A 122 -7.68 -24.00 4.76
N ARG A 123 -6.87 -25.03 4.50
CA ARG A 123 -7.35 -26.37 4.10
C ARG A 123 -7.73 -27.28 5.26
N THR A 124 -7.19 -27.07 6.47
CA THR A 124 -7.28 -28.05 7.57
C THR A 124 -8.18 -27.61 8.72
N GLU A 125 -8.65 -26.35 8.74
CA GLU A 125 -9.61 -25.81 9.73
C GLU A 125 -9.24 -26.03 11.21
N ASN A 126 -7.96 -26.29 11.52
CA ASN A 126 -7.50 -26.59 12.87
C ASN A 126 -6.15 -25.90 13.13
N LEU A 127 -6.09 -25.15 14.24
CA LEU A 127 -4.90 -24.41 14.68
C LEU A 127 -4.00 -25.25 15.60
N ASP A 128 -4.52 -26.36 16.11
CA ASP A 128 -3.79 -27.23 17.03
C ASP A 128 -2.80 -28.13 16.27
N GLY A 129 -1.50 -27.96 16.54
CA GLY A 129 -0.42 -28.78 15.97
C GLY A 129 0.30 -28.18 14.77
N LEU A 130 0.17 -26.89 14.51
CA LEU A 130 0.97 -26.21 13.49
C LEU A 130 2.45 -26.17 13.90
N ASN A 131 3.33 -26.55 12.96
CA ASN A 131 4.79 -26.41 13.07
C ASN A 131 5.13 -24.96 13.54
N PRO A 132 6.04 -24.74 14.50
CA PRO A 132 6.51 -23.40 14.87
C PRO A 132 6.83 -22.47 13.68
N ASP A 133 7.29 -23.02 12.55
CA ASP A 133 7.54 -22.26 11.32
C ASP A 133 6.27 -21.60 10.74
N VAL A 134 5.09 -22.11 11.05
CA VAL A 134 3.79 -21.55 10.67
C VAL A 134 3.46 -20.26 11.40
N TRP A 135 3.78 -20.21 12.68
CA TRP A 135 3.65 -19.01 13.49
C TRP A 135 4.62 -17.93 12.99
N LEU A 136 5.79 -18.31 12.47
CA LEU A 136 6.77 -17.39 11.90
C LEU A 136 6.27 -16.59 10.69
N GLU A 137 5.45 -17.20 9.81
CA GLU A 137 4.98 -16.55 8.58
C GLU A 137 3.78 -15.61 8.81
N MET A 138 2.80 -16.02 9.62
CA MET A 138 1.63 -15.21 9.94
C MET A 138 1.98 -14.00 10.80
N ASP A 139 2.93 -14.16 11.72
CA ASP A 139 3.40 -13.08 12.57
C ASP A 139 4.38 -12.14 11.84
N LEU A 140 4.80 -12.39 10.60
CA LEU A 140 5.82 -11.55 9.94
C LEU A 140 5.42 -10.08 9.98
N ILE A 141 4.16 -9.79 9.63
CA ILE A 141 3.64 -8.42 9.60
C ILE A 141 3.56 -7.84 11.02
N GLN A 142 3.15 -8.63 12.01
CA GLN A 142 3.08 -8.20 13.42
C GLN A 142 4.46 -8.01 14.05
N ARG A 143 5.46 -8.81 13.65
CA ARG A 143 6.86 -8.63 14.01
C ARG A 143 7.42 -7.38 13.37
N ALA A 144 7.13 -7.14 12.10
CA ALA A 144 7.54 -5.91 11.42
C ALA A 144 6.95 -4.68 12.09
N GLU A 145 5.68 -4.74 12.51
CA GLU A 145 5.04 -3.72 13.35
C GLU A 145 5.80 -3.51 14.67
N ALA A 146 6.13 -4.58 15.40
CA ALA A 146 6.87 -4.50 16.66
C ALA A 146 8.33 -4.01 16.49
N LEU A 147 8.99 -4.36 15.39
CA LEU A 147 10.36 -3.95 15.07
C LEU A 147 10.48 -2.48 14.68
N LYS A 148 9.35 -1.84 14.36
CA LYS A 148 9.27 -0.39 14.14
C LYS A 148 9.49 0.42 15.44
N PHE A 149 9.62 -0.23 16.59
CA PHE A 149 9.87 0.44 17.87
C PHE A 149 11.01 1.48 17.79
N ASN A 150 10.75 2.70 18.27
CA ASN A 150 11.65 3.86 18.22
C ASN A 150 12.10 4.33 16.82
N ILE A 151 11.49 3.84 15.75
CA ILE A 151 11.65 4.42 14.41
C ILE A 151 10.63 5.57 14.24
N PRO A 152 11.07 6.82 14.02
CA PRO A 152 10.17 7.95 13.91
C PRO A 152 9.32 7.90 12.63
N ASP A 153 8.09 8.36 12.72
CA ASP A 153 7.21 8.53 11.57
C ASP A 153 7.52 9.82 10.80
N TYR A 154 7.68 9.69 9.48
CA TYR A 154 7.88 10.83 8.59
C TYR A 154 6.76 10.98 7.55
N PRO A 155 6.28 12.21 7.28
CA PRO A 155 6.56 13.43 8.05
C PRO A 155 5.97 13.31 9.46
N LEU A 156 6.70 13.76 10.48
CA LEU A 156 6.17 13.92 11.83
C LEU A 156 4.76 14.60 11.73
N LEU A 157 3.70 14.15 12.44
CA LEU A 157 2.30 14.67 12.38
C LEU A 157 1.96 15.64 13.55
N THR A 158 1.22 16.75 13.35
CA THR A 158 1.16 17.92 14.28
C THR A 158 0.84 17.52 15.71
N GLY A 159 1.53 18.14 16.69
CA GLY A 159 1.07 18.16 18.08
C GLY A 159 1.13 16.87 18.88
N GLN A 160 1.60 15.77 18.30
CA GLN A 160 1.73 14.51 19.04
C GLN A 160 3.10 13.91 18.76
N GLN A 161 3.98 13.95 19.77
CA GLN A 161 5.14 13.05 19.83
C GLN A 161 4.69 11.58 20.02
N ASP A 162 3.38 11.37 20.26
CA ASP A 162 2.79 10.09 20.65
C ASP A 162 1.94 9.41 19.57
N MET A 163 1.81 9.96 18.35
CA MET A 163 1.04 9.30 17.28
C MET A 163 1.92 8.45 16.39
N SER A 164 1.84 7.14 16.63
CA SER A 164 2.34 6.13 15.70
C SER A 164 1.45 6.08 14.46
N TYR A 165 2.05 6.16 13.27
CA TYR A 165 1.37 5.94 12.01
C TYR A 165 1.29 4.43 11.70
N TYR A 166 0.07 3.97 11.42
CA TYR A 166 -0.19 2.61 10.97
C TYR A 166 -0.86 2.63 9.59
N PRO A 167 -0.30 1.92 8.60
CA PRO A 167 -0.84 1.87 7.24
C PRO A 167 -2.13 1.05 7.17
N ASP A 168 -2.87 1.28 6.10
CA ASP A 168 -3.99 0.45 5.68
C ASP A 168 -3.46 -0.81 4.99
N ILE A 169 -3.96 -1.98 5.41
CA ILE A 169 -3.54 -3.31 4.93
C ILE A 169 -4.72 -3.96 4.22
N VAL A 170 -4.46 -4.46 3.00
CA VAL A 170 -5.42 -5.22 2.19
C VAL A 170 -4.85 -6.61 1.92
N PHE A 171 -5.63 -7.64 2.23
CA PHE A 171 -5.30 -9.03 1.98
C PHE A 171 -5.88 -9.45 0.64
N VAL A 172 -5.00 -9.78 -0.31
CA VAL A 172 -5.41 -10.18 -1.66
C VAL A 172 -5.13 -11.66 -1.86
N CYS A 173 -6.18 -12.45 -2.04
CA CYS A 173 -6.07 -13.84 -2.47
C CYS A 173 -6.03 -13.86 -4.00
N ASN A 174 -4.84 -14.06 -4.57
CA ASN A 174 -4.64 -14.08 -6.01
C ASN A 174 -4.72 -15.51 -6.58
N LYS A 175 -5.12 -15.64 -7.85
CA LYS A 175 -5.31 -16.91 -8.57
C LYS A 175 -6.31 -17.85 -7.89
N CYS A 176 -7.38 -17.28 -7.33
CA CYS A 176 -8.49 -18.05 -6.79
C CYS A 176 -9.15 -18.87 -7.90
N LYS A 177 -9.51 -20.12 -7.60
CA LYS A 177 -10.35 -20.95 -8.47
C LYS A 177 -11.81 -20.76 -8.10
N SER A 178 -12.75 -21.15 -8.97
CA SER A 178 -14.20 -21.09 -8.67
C SER A 178 -14.58 -21.69 -7.30
N GLN A 179 -13.93 -22.80 -6.91
CA GLN A 179 -14.14 -23.47 -5.63
C GLN A 179 -13.69 -22.66 -4.39
N ASP A 180 -12.92 -21.59 -4.56
CA ASP A 180 -12.44 -20.73 -3.46
C ASP A 180 -13.42 -19.58 -3.16
N PHE A 181 -14.25 -19.23 -4.13
CA PHE A 181 -15.31 -18.23 -4.01
C PHE A 181 -16.56 -18.82 -3.35
N THR A 182 -16.38 -19.31 -2.13
CA THR A 182 -17.49 -19.73 -1.27
C THR A 182 -17.59 -18.77 -0.10
N LEU A 183 -18.81 -18.45 0.33
CA LEU A 183 -19.04 -17.60 1.50
C LEU A 183 -18.40 -18.20 2.76
N GLU A 184 -18.43 -19.52 2.91
CA GLU A 184 -17.80 -20.24 4.02
C GLU A 184 -16.30 -19.95 4.14
N LYS A 185 -15.53 -20.20 3.08
CA LYS A 185 -14.08 -19.87 3.05
C LYS A 185 -13.81 -18.40 3.31
N TYR A 186 -14.62 -17.51 2.74
CA TYR A 186 -14.50 -16.07 2.95
C TYR A 186 -14.71 -15.69 4.43
N MET A 187 -15.74 -16.25 5.08
CA MET A 187 -16.01 -16.02 6.49
C MET A 187 -14.92 -16.63 7.39
N ASN A 188 -14.41 -17.81 7.05
CA ASN A 188 -13.29 -18.42 7.78
C ASN A 188 -12.04 -17.52 7.74
N LEU A 189 -11.74 -16.91 6.59
CA LEU A 189 -10.65 -15.93 6.47
C LEU A 189 -10.92 -14.64 7.26
N GLN A 190 -12.16 -14.12 7.22
CA GLN A 190 -12.57 -12.97 8.03
C GLN A 190 -12.32 -13.22 9.52
N THR A 191 -12.72 -14.40 10.03
CA THR A 191 -12.51 -14.78 11.43
C THR A 191 -11.03 -15.00 11.77
N ALA A 192 -10.28 -15.74 10.92
CA ALA A 192 -8.88 -16.03 11.18
C ALA A 192 -8.02 -14.75 11.21
N LEU A 193 -8.13 -13.91 10.19
CA LEU A 193 -7.40 -12.64 10.12
C LEU A 193 -7.88 -11.66 11.20
N GLY A 194 -9.19 -11.66 11.51
CA GLY A 194 -9.73 -10.87 12.62
C GLY A 194 -9.15 -11.27 13.97
N THR A 195 -8.90 -12.55 14.21
CA THR A 195 -8.21 -13.03 15.43
C THR A 195 -6.74 -12.67 15.43
N ILE A 196 -6.02 -12.92 14.32
CA ILE A 196 -4.58 -12.65 14.21
C ILE A 196 -4.30 -11.17 14.45
N PHE A 197 -5.01 -10.28 13.76
CA PHE A 197 -4.79 -8.83 13.83
C PHE A 197 -5.58 -8.15 14.96
N LYS A 198 -6.23 -8.90 15.86
CA LYS A 198 -7.07 -8.35 16.94
C LYS A 198 -6.33 -7.35 17.84
N GLN A 199 -5.04 -7.59 18.08
CA GLN A 199 -4.18 -6.76 18.94
C GLN A 199 -3.26 -5.83 18.13
N SER A 200 -3.25 -5.93 16.80
CA SER A 200 -2.45 -5.09 15.92
C SER A 200 -3.06 -3.68 15.82
N GLN A 201 -2.21 -2.67 15.65
CA GLN A 201 -2.64 -1.31 15.37
C GLN A 201 -2.77 -1.03 13.85
N LEU A 202 -2.41 -2.02 13.01
CA LEU A 202 -2.56 -1.95 11.57
C LEU A 202 -4.03 -1.84 11.18
N LYS A 203 -4.31 -1.03 10.15
CA LYS A 203 -5.67 -0.77 9.70
C LYS A 203 -6.08 -1.83 8.69
N THR A 204 -6.56 -2.95 9.21
CA THR A 204 -6.98 -4.12 8.42
C THR A 204 -8.46 -4.11 8.05
N GLN A 205 -9.19 -3.02 8.32
CA GLN A 205 -10.64 -2.96 8.16
C GLN A 205 -11.13 -1.70 7.46
N GLY A 206 -12.28 -1.79 6.79
CA GLY A 206 -13.03 -0.64 6.27
C GLY A 206 -12.47 0.04 5.02
N LEU A 207 -11.45 -0.53 4.38
CA LEU A 207 -10.88 -0.01 3.14
C LEU A 207 -11.47 -0.70 1.89
N VAL A 208 -11.52 -2.04 1.89
CA VAL A 208 -12.06 -2.79 0.75
C VAL A 208 -13.22 -3.69 1.12
N GLN A 209 -14.13 -3.90 0.18
CA GLN A 209 -15.32 -4.74 0.32
C GLN A 209 -15.54 -5.52 -0.98
N LEU A 210 -15.36 -6.84 -0.92
CA LEU A 210 -15.67 -7.75 -2.05
C LEU A 210 -17.16 -7.72 -2.41
N GLY A 211 -18.01 -7.47 -1.42
CA GLY A 211 -19.47 -7.39 -1.59
C GLY A 211 -19.96 -6.28 -2.51
N SER A 212 -19.12 -5.28 -2.84
CA SER A 212 -19.49 -4.20 -3.76
C SER A 212 -19.75 -4.71 -5.18
N ILE A 213 -19.01 -5.73 -5.58
CA ILE A 213 -19.06 -6.35 -6.91
C ILE A 213 -19.72 -7.73 -6.88
N LEU A 214 -19.54 -8.48 -5.78
CA LEU A 214 -20.16 -9.79 -5.58
C LEU A 214 -21.13 -9.75 -4.39
N PRO A 215 -22.44 -9.43 -4.58
CA PRO A 215 -23.39 -9.22 -3.49
C PRO A 215 -23.55 -10.40 -2.52
N SER A 216 -23.28 -11.63 -2.96
CA SER A 216 -23.25 -12.83 -2.11
C SER A 216 -22.19 -12.78 -1.00
N PHE A 217 -21.23 -11.85 -1.09
CA PHE A 217 -20.17 -11.61 -0.11
C PHE A 217 -20.40 -10.32 0.69
N ILE A 218 -21.62 -9.77 0.68
CA ILE A 218 -22.02 -8.75 1.65
C ILE A 218 -22.14 -9.45 3.01
N THR A 219 -21.22 -9.13 3.91
CA THR A 219 -21.11 -9.77 5.23
C THR A 219 -20.96 -8.73 6.33
N THR A 220 -21.10 -9.17 7.58
CA THR A 220 -20.74 -8.37 8.76
C THR A 220 -19.23 -8.32 9.01
N GLY A 221 -18.45 -9.14 8.28
CA GLY A 221 -16.98 -9.14 8.35
C GLY A 221 -16.43 -7.81 7.84
N THR A 222 -15.47 -7.24 8.59
CA THR A 222 -14.92 -5.92 8.31
C THR A 222 -13.49 -5.95 7.78
N ILE A 223 -12.85 -7.12 7.72
CA ILE A 223 -11.45 -7.26 7.27
C ILE A 223 -11.36 -6.99 5.77
N ASN A 224 -10.34 -6.24 5.38
CA ASN A 224 -9.98 -5.84 4.02
C ASN A 224 -9.50 -7.05 3.19
N ILE A 225 -10.42 -7.93 2.80
CA ILE A 225 -10.11 -9.14 2.00
C ILE A 225 -10.65 -8.96 0.59
N PHE A 226 -9.84 -9.31 -0.40
CA PHE A 226 -10.24 -9.29 -1.80
C PHE A 226 -9.77 -10.55 -2.53
N PHE A 227 -10.64 -11.14 -3.35
CA PHE A 227 -10.33 -12.33 -4.15
C PHE A 227 -10.12 -11.92 -5.60
N LEU A 228 -9.04 -12.40 -6.20
CA LEU A 228 -8.75 -12.24 -7.63
C LEU A 228 -8.64 -13.64 -8.26
N PRO A 229 -9.43 -13.93 -9.30
CA PRO A 229 -9.40 -15.22 -9.98
C PRO A 229 -8.12 -15.36 -10.80
N ASP A 230 -7.86 -16.56 -11.32
CA ASP A 230 -6.90 -16.70 -12.42
C ASP A 230 -7.41 -15.92 -13.64
N GLN A 231 -6.52 -15.32 -14.43
CA GLN A 231 -6.89 -14.54 -15.62
C GLN A 231 -7.68 -15.35 -16.65
N GLN A 232 -7.54 -16.67 -16.62
CA GLN A 232 -8.25 -17.59 -17.51
C GLN A 232 -9.58 -18.07 -16.93
N ASP A 233 -9.81 -17.88 -15.63
CA ASP A 233 -11.01 -18.32 -14.93
C ASP A 233 -12.01 -17.16 -14.82
N ASN A 234 -12.99 -17.17 -15.71
CA ASN A 234 -14.09 -16.20 -15.74
C ASN A 234 -15.42 -16.82 -15.28
N THR A 235 -15.37 -17.87 -14.46
CA THR A 235 -16.57 -18.60 -14.04
C THR A 235 -17.50 -17.80 -13.14
N ILE A 236 -16.95 -16.88 -12.34
CA ILE A 236 -17.70 -16.10 -11.33
C ILE A 236 -17.72 -14.63 -11.74
N GLU A 237 -16.55 -14.03 -11.84
CA GLU A 237 -16.33 -12.71 -12.39
C GLU A 237 -14.93 -12.68 -13.01
N SER A 238 -14.73 -11.85 -14.01
CA SER A 238 -13.44 -11.70 -14.67
C SER A 238 -12.39 -11.05 -13.77
N PHE A 239 -11.13 -11.45 -13.97
CA PHE A 239 -9.99 -10.83 -13.30
C PHE A 239 -9.98 -9.31 -13.48
N ASP A 240 -10.25 -8.81 -14.69
CA ASP A 240 -10.16 -7.39 -15.02
C ASP A 240 -11.19 -6.55 -14.23
N ILE A 241 -12.41 -7.04 -14.06
CA ILE A 241 -13.46 -6.34 -13.31
C ILE A 241 -13.11 -6.31 -11.82
N LEU A 242 -12.72 -7.46 -11.25
CA LEU A 242 -12.33 -7.54 -9.84
C LEU A 242 -11.07 -6.72 -9.54
N ALA A 243 -10.07 -6.74 -10.42
CA ALA A 243 -8.86 -5.93 -10.28
C ALA A 243 -9.15 -4.43 -10.43
N CYS A 244 -10.05 -4.05 -11.34
CA CYS A 244 -10.51 -2.67 -11.51
C CYS A 244 -11.19 -2.16 -10.23
N GLU A 245 -12.11 -2.94 -9.67
CA GLU A 245 -12.81 -2.60 -8.43
C GLU A 245 -11.85 -2.47 -7.25
N LEU A 246 -10.92 -3.42 -7.09
CA LEU A 246 -9.88 -3.34 -6.07
C LEU A 246 -9.04 -2.07 -6.20
N ARG A 247 -8.60 -1.75 -7.42
CA ARG A 247 -7.83 -0.53 -7.70
C ARG A 247 -8.63 0.71 -7.31
N ASP A 248 -9.91 0.77 -7.70
CA ASP A 248 -10.75 1.95 -7.47
C ASP A 248 -11.00 2.16 -5.96
N GLN A 249 -11.25 1.08 -5.21
CA GLN A 249 -11.38 1.14 -3.75
C GLN A 249 -10.08 1.57 -3.06
N VAL A 250 -8.94 1.00 -3.44
CA VAL A 250 -7.64 1.37 -2.85
C VAL A 250 -7.28 2.81 -3.17
N THR A 251 -7.47 3.26 -4.41
CA THR A 251 -7.12 4.62 -4.84
C THR A 251 -8.09 5.69 -4.33
N ALA A 252 -9.32 5.32 -3.97
CA ALA A 252 -10.27 6.22 -3.32
C ALA A 252 -9.91 6.59 -1.87
N THR A 253 -8.90 5.92 -1.28
CA THR A 253 -8.45 6.21 0.09
C THR A 253 -8.07 7.68 0.27
N PRO A 254 -8.60 8.36 1.31
CA PRO A 254 -8.21 9.73 1.59
C PRO A 254 -6.70 9.87 1.80
N ARG A 255 -6.06 10.76 1.04
CA ARG A 255 -4.63 11.07 1.20
C ARG A 255 -4.41 11.82 2.52
N LYS A 256 -3.63 11.22 3.43
CA LYS A 256 -3.34 11.80 4.76
C LYS A 256 -2.30 12.93 4.62
N SER A 257 -2.53 14.07 5.28
CA SER A 257 -1.61 15.22 5.26
C SER A 257 -0.63 15.19 6.44
N GLY A 258 0.60 15.70 6.26
CA GLY A 258 1.68 15.75 7.27
C GLY A 258 1.68 17.03 8.15
N LYS A 259 2.61 17.14 9.13
CA LYS A 259 2.79 18.37 9.98
C LYS A 259 2.86 19.67 9.20
N LYS A 260 3.63 19.64 8.11
CA LYS A 260 3.96 20.82 7.28
C LYS A 260 3.05 20.94 6.06
N GLY A 261 1.87 20.32 6.13
CA GLY A 261 1.01 20.09 4.97
C GLY A 261 1.36 18.79 4.26
N GLN A 262 0.84 18.65 3.06
CA GLN A 262 1.11 17.49 2.22
C GLN A 262 2.59 17.44 1.81
N VAL A 263 3.22 16.27 1.97
CA VAL A 263 4.62 16.05 1.59
C VAL A 263 4.72 15.83 0.08
N SER A 264 5.71 16.47 -0.54
CA SER A 264 6.03 16.27 -1.96
C SER A 264 6.58 14.87 -2.19
N GLU A 265 6.45 14.32 -3.40
CA GLU A 265 7.01 13.00 -3.73
C GLU A 265 8.54 12.96 -3.55
N LYS A 266 9.25 14.07 -3.84
CA LYS A 266 10.68 14.17 -3.58
C LYS A 266 11.00 14.15 -2.09
N ASP A 267 10.22 14.85 -1.27
CA ASP A 267 10.45 14.85 0.18
C ASP A 267 10.01 13.53 0.83
N TRP A 268 8.99 12.86 0.28
CA TRP A 268 8.64 11.48 0.64
C TRP A 268 9.84 10.56 0.45
N PHE A 269 10.49 10.61 -0.72
CA PHE A 269 11.67 9.78 -0.97
C PHE A 269 12.83 10.10 -0.02
N LYS A 270 13.14 11.39 0.20
CA LYS A 270 14.17 11.79 1.18
C LYS A 270 13.87 11.26 2.59
N ASN A 271 12.59 11.25 2.98
CA ASN A 271 12.17 10.70 4.26
C ASN A 271 12.29 9.17 4.30
N ALA A 272 11.90 8.47 3.23
CA ALA A 272 12.06 7.02 3.11
C ALA A 272 13.54 6.60 3.20
N TYR A 273 14.44 7.33 2.53
CA TYR A 273 15.88 7.11 2.61
C TYR A 273 16.40 7.28 4.05
N LYS A 274 15.97 8.32 4.76
CA LYS A 274 16.34 8.54 6.18
C LYS A 274 15.81 7.43 7.08
N ILE A 275 14.56 7.00 6.88
CA ILE A 275 13.98 5.88 7.64
C ILE A 275 14.82 4.61 7.42
N TYR A 276 15.18 4.32 6.17
CA TYR A 276 16.05 3.20 5.84
C TYR A 276 17.39 3.26 6.61
N GLU A 277 18.04 4.43 6.66
CA GLU A 277 19.28 4.59 7.43
C GLU A 277 19.08 4.37 8.93
N LEU A 278 17.96 4.84 9.49
CA LEU A 278 17.62 4.65 10.90
C LEU A 278 17.36 3.17 11.22
N ILE A 279 16.68 2.44 10.34
CA ILE A 279 16.46 0.99 10.47
C ILE A 279 17.81 0.25 10.55
N HIS A 280 18.76 0.59 9.68
CA HIS A 280 20.07 -0.08 9.64
C HIS A 280 20.95 0.24 10.86
N LYS A 281 20.74 1.41 11.46
CA LYS A 281 21.44 1.86 12.68
C LYS A 281 20.69 1.51 13.96
N SER A 282 19.54 0.82 13.87
CA SER A 282 18.71 0.51 15.03
C SER A 282 19.33 -0.62 15.86
N ASP A 283 19.75 -0.29 17.08
CA ASP A 283 20.27 -1.27 18.04
C ASP A 283 19.23 -2.35 18.35
N TYR A 284 17.95 -1.95 18.48
CA TYR A 284 16.84 -2.87 18.76
C TYR A 284 16.66 -3.92 17.66
N ILE A 285 16.68 -3.50 16.39
CA ILE A 285 16.56 -4.43 15.25
C ILE A 285 17.81 -5.31 15.18
N ASN A 286 19.00 -4.75 15.38
CA ASN A 286 20.26 -5.50 15.35
C ASN A 286 20.33 -6.56 16.47
N GLU A 287 19.87 -6.24 17.68
CA GLU A 287 19.77 -7.17 18.80
C GLU A 287 18.79 -8.31 18.49
N TYR A 288 17.60 -7.99 17.96
CA TYR A 288 16.64 -8.99 17.51
C TYR A 288 17.28 -9.93 16.46
N LEU A 289 17.96 -9.38 15.45
CA LEU A 289 18.63 -10.19 14.42
C LEU A 289 19.74 -11.07 15.01
N GLN A 290 20.46 -10.61 16.04
CA GLN A 290 21.45 -11.43 16.74
C GLN A 290 20.81 -12.59 17.48
N VAL A 291 19.69 -12.35 18.16
CA VAL A 291 18.92 -13.41 18.86
C VAL A 291 18.42 -14.44 17.87
N VAL A 292 17.83 -14.03 16.75
CA VAL A 292 17.35 -14.94 15.70
C VAL A 292 18.49 -15.77 15.10
N ARG A 293 19.68 -15.18 14.87
CA ARG A 293 20.85 -15.93 14.37
C ARG A 293 21.32 -16.99 15.36
N LYS A 294 21.44 -16.65 16.64
CA LYS A 294 21.75 -17.62 17.70
C LYS A 294 20.71 -18.74 17.75
N LEU A 295 19.43 -18.35 17.64
CA LEU A 295 18.25 -19.17 17.33
C LEU A 295 18.51 -20.33 16.38
N ARG A 296 18.98 -19.95 15.20
CA ARG A 296 19.11 -20.84 14.05
C ARG A 296 20.34 -21.74 14.13
N ASP A 297 21.39 -21.27 14.79
CA ASP A 297 22.69 -21.95 14.83
C ASP A 297 22.82 -22.91 16.05
N SER A 298 21.80 -22.98 16.91
CA SER A 298 21.66 -23.89 18.07
C SER A 298 20.72 -25.06 17.79
#